data_AF-A0A1Y3B0G4-F1
#
_entry.id   AF-A0A1Y3B0G4-F1
#
_cell.length_a   1.000
_cell.length_b   1.000
_cell.length_c   1.000
_cell.angle_alpha   90.00
_cell.angle_beta   90.00
_cell.angle_gamma   90.00
#
_symmetry.space_group_name_H-M   'P 1'
#
loop_
_entity.id
_entity.type
_entity.pdbx_description
1 polymer ?
#
loop_
_entity_poly.entity_id
_entity_poly.type
_entity_poly.pdbx_seq_one_letter_code
_entity_poly.pdbx_strand_id
1 'polypeptide(L)'
;MIGIEDFKPELISAGSFFKRPVFEPFYSLTQRASRWLNSHCVDYFLNAQSIDIKIKSASKLETRNCTNIEHGHYLQFLRIVYCKLLPRTSDIPSSSMVKQSSNESTNQQDIIQLYSKVFVATKIDHPLDSMQQRIYNWLHLDNNNQKNVCIIGAETINVYGKHDDEKVLEKKTSESFYGNRLGSLNTYTFKAIRLYYCQLPINGDDDNFNENIAKYCHYSKTFSKKKFINKNNNSSKTLQRNNSSRLKSSHSNSFKMNEKYGKDSTIHHKGGFIKHLKTQSQNSKIHSKSCNCM
;
A
#
# COMPACT_ATOMS: atom_id res chain seq x y z
N MET A 1 25.08 4.72 -7.48
CA MET A 1 24.22 4.22 -8.57
C MET A 1 22.79 4.10 -8.05
N ILE A 2 21.81 4.66 -8.75
CA ILE A 2 20.39 4.48 -8.39
C ILE A 2 19.90 3.17 -9.02
N GLY A 3 19.24 2.33 -8.23
CA GLY A 3 18.61 1.10 -8.67
C GLY A 3 17.10 1.13 -8.43
N ILE A 4 16.38 0.32 -9.19
CA ILE A 4 14.94 0.14 -9.12
C ILE A 4 14.65 -1.35 -9.13
N GLU A 5 13.87 -1.83 -8.16
CA GLU A 5 13.43 -3.22 -8.07
C GLU A 5 11.90 -3.31 -7.99
N ASP A 6 11.31 -4.23 -8.75
CA ASP A 6 9.86 -4.43 -8.83
C ASP A 6 9.47 -5.77 -8.22
N PHE A 7 8.69 -5.73 -7.15
CA PHE A 7 8.12 -6.90 -6.51
C PHE A 7 6.69 -7.11 -7.00
N LYS A 8 6.50 -8.18 -7.76
CA LYS A 8 5.20 -8.63 -8.26
C LYS A 8 4.56 -9.56 -7.24
N PRO A 9 3.25 -9.46 -6.98
CA PRO A 9 2.61 -10.38 -6.05
C PRO A 9 2.58 -11.80 -6.61
N GLU A 10 2.84 -12.78 -5.75
CA GLU A 10 2.80 -14.20 -6.12
C GLU A 10 1.36 -14.67 -6.36
N LEU A 11 1.14 -15.42 -7.45
CA LEU A 11 -0.15 -16.00 -7.78
C LEU A 11 -0.38 -17.26 -6.94
N ILE A 12 -1.29 -17.21 -5.98
CA ILE A 12 -1.70 -18.37 -5.17
C ILE A 12 -2.63 -19.29 -5.97
N SER A 13 -3.56 -18.70 -6.73
CA SER A 13 -4.50 -19.45 -7.57
C SER A 13 -4.82 -18.66 -8.83
N ALA A 14 -4.75 -19.29 -10.00
CA ALA A 14 -5.08 -18.64 -11.28
C ALA A 14 -6.55 -18.24 -11.42
N GLY A 15 -7.42 -18.74 -10.54
CA GLY A 15 -8.86 -18.59 -10.68
C GLY A 15 -9.44 -19.54 -11.73
N SER A 16 -10.68 -19.29 -12.14
CA SER A 16 -11.40 -20.01 -13.19
C SER A 16 -12.28 -19.03 -13.96
N PHE A 17 -13.05 -19.48 -14.95
CA PHE A 17 -13.99 -18.60 -15.66
C PHE A 17 -14.97 -17.86 -14.73
N PHE A 18 -15.29 -18.43 -13.57
CA PHE A 18 -16.20 -17.84 -12.58
C PHE A 18 -15.49 -17.33 -11.31
N LYS A 19 -14.19 -17.57 -11.16
CA LYS A 19 -13.43 -17.18 -9.97
C LYS A 19 -12.26 -16.32 -10.37
N ARG A 20 -12.11 -15.16 -9.74
CA ARG A 20 -10.93 -14.32 -9.94
C ARG A 20 -9.67 -15.07 -9.47
N PRO A 21 -8.49 -14.75 -10.03
CA PRO A 21 -7.26 -15.23 -9.45
C PRO A 21 -7.14 -14.76 -7.99
N VAL A 22 -6.27 -15.40 -7.24
CA VAL A 22 -5.92 -15.03 -5.87
C VAL A 22 -4.42 -14.86 -5.85
N PHE A 23 -3.98 -13.70 -5.36
CA PHE A 23 -2.59 -13.38 -5.15
C PHE A 23 -2.28 -13.41 -3.64
N GLU A 24 -1.00 -13.42 -3.28
CA GLU A 24 -0.56 -13.19 -1.90
C GLU A 24 -1.14 -11.87 -1.34
N PRO A 25 -1.12 -11.63 -0.02
CA PRO A 25 -1.47 -10.32 0.54
C PRO A 25 -0.30 -9.32 0.45
N PHE A 26 -0.60 -8.02 0.55
CA PHE A 26 0.40 -6.95 0.45
C PHE A 26 1.52 -7.04 1.49
N TYR A 27 1.18 -7.50 2.70
CA TYR A 27 2.17 -7.72 3.76
C TYR A 27 3.23 -8.77 3.37
N SER A 28 2.83 -9.84 2.68
CA SER A 28 3.77 -10.88 2.22
C SER A 28 4.71 -10.30 1.15
N LEU A 29 4.20 -9.44 0.26
CA LEU A 29 5.00 -8.72 -0.72
C LEU A 29 6.06 -7.81 -0.06
N THR A 30 5.69 -7.05 0.97
CA THR A 30 6.65 -6.20 1.71
C THR A 30 7.69 -7.02 2.46
N GLN A 31 7.34 -8.20 2.97
CA GLN A 31 8.30 -9.11 3.61
C GLN A 31 9.31 -9.67 2.60
N ARG A 32 8.87 -10.08 1.40
CA ARG A 32 9.78 -10.53 0.34
C ARG A 32 10.71 -9.40 -0.09
N ALA A 33 10.19 -8.18 -0.20
CA ALA A 33 11.01 -7.00 -0.48
C ALA A 33 12.04 -6.71 0.62
N SER A 34 11.67 -6.90 1.89
CA SER A 34 12.61 -6.81 3.02
C SER A 34 13.75 -7.82 2.89
N ARG A 35 13.45 -9.09 2.63
CA ARG A 35 14.48 -10.14 2.43
C ARG A 35 15.40 -9.82 1.25
N TRP A 36 14.85 -9.23 0.19
CA TRP A 36 15.66 -8.79 -0.95
C TRP A 36 16.60 -7.64 -0.57
N LEU A 37 16.09 -6.62 0.14
CA LEU A 37 16.92 -5.51 0.65
C LEU A 37 18.05 -5.99 1.57
N ASN A 38 17.82 -7.05 2.34
CA ASN A 38 18.83 -7.60 3.26
C ASN A 38 19.84 -8.52 2.58
N SER A 39 19.50 -9.12 1.44
CA SER A 39 20.40 -10.00 0.68
C SER A 39 21.20 -9.24 -0.39
N HIS A 40 20.74 -8.07 -0.80
CA HIS A 40 21.42 -7.23 -1.75
C HIS A 40 22.06 -6.11 -0.96
N CYS A 41 23.38 -5.90 -1.08
CA CYS A 41 24.09 -4.79 -0.44
C CYS A 41 23.52 -3.44 -0.93
N VAL A 42 22.43 -3.01 -0.33
CA VAL A 42 21.73 -1.76 -0.61
C VAL A 42 22.20 -0.79 0.46
N ASP A 43 22.95 0.22 0.04
CA ASP A 43 23.47 1.22 0.96
C ASP A 43 22.37 2.15 1.46
N TYR A 44 21.43 2.52 0.57
CA TYR A 44 20.36 3.43 0.92
C TYR A 44 19.02 3.04 0.30
N PHE A 45 18.00 2.97 1.13
CA PHE A 45 16.60 2.97 0.68
C PHE A 45 16.18 4.40 0.35
N LEU A 46 15.58 4.63 -0.82
CA LEU A 46 15.14 5.97 -1.24
C LEU A 46 13.62 6.12 -1.22
N ASN A 47 12.90 5.13 -1.76
CA ASN A 47 11.44 5.17 -1.79
C ASN A 47 10.84 3.78 -1.97
N ALA A 48 9.60 3.61 -1.50
CA ALA A 48 8.71 2.52 -1.90
C ALA A 48 7.41 3.12 -2.41
N GLN A 49 6.89 2.55 -3.50
CA GLN A 49 5.63 2.96 -4.07
C GLN A 49 4.87 1.75 -4.57
N SER A 50 3.56 1.77 -4.38
CA SER A 50 2.69 0.79 -4.99
C SER A 50 2.16 1.30 -6.33
N ILE A 51 2.29 0.47 -7.35
CA ILE A 51 1.99 0.83 -8.74
C ILE A 51 0.93 -0.12 -9.27
N ASP A 52 -0.14 0.45 -9.82
CA ASP A 52 -1.18 -0.31 -10.47
C ASP A 52 -0.79 -0.61 -11.92
N ILE A 53 -0.76 -1.89 -12.27
CA ILE A 53 -0.59 -2.38 -13.63
C ILE A 53 -1.86 -3.07 -14.12
N LYS A 54 -2.29 -2.76 -15.35
CA LYS A 54 -3.38 -3.49 -15.99
C LYS A 54 -2.92 -4.90 -16.35
N ILE A 55 -3.65 -5.92 -15.90
CA ILE A 55 -3.36 -7.31 -16.22
C ILE A 55 -4.05 -7.71 -17.53
N LYS A 56 -3.27 -8.23 -18.48
CA LYS A 56 -3.81 -8.96 -19.65
C LYS A 56 -3.91 -10.46 -19.40
N SER A 57 -2.92 -11.02 -18.69
CA SER A 57 -2.88 -12.41 -18.24
C SER A 57 -2.26 -12.49 -16.84
N ALA A 58 -2.84 -13.29 -15.95
CA ALA A 58 -2.31 -13.50 -14.60
C ALA A 58 -0.92 -14.13 -14.59
N SER A 59 -0.54 -14.87 -15.66
CA SER A 59 0.76 -15.55 -15.75
C SER A 59 1.90 -14.67 -16.25
N LYS A 60 1.62 -13.53 -16.90
CA LYS A 60 2.63 -12.66 -17.49
C LYS A 60 2.40 -11.21 -17.07
N LEU A 61 3.03 -10.83 -15.97
CA LEU A 61 3.03 -9.48 -15.43
C LEU A 61 4.32 -8.75 -15.86
N GLU A 62 4.17 -7.71 -16.67
CA GLU A 62 5.29 -6.92 -17.19
C GLU A 62 5.33 -5.53 -16.55
N THR A 63 6.07 -5.37 -15.45
CA THR A 63 6.08 -4.14 -14.63
C THR A 63 6.86 -2.97 -15.24
N ARG A 64 7.67 -3.22 -16.27
CA ARG A 64 8.44 -2.19 -16.97
C ARG A 64 7.64 -1.49 -18.07
N ASN A 65 6.61 -2.14 -18.61
CA ASN A 65 5.79 -1.61 -19.69
C ASN A 65 4.44 -1.15 -19.13
N CYS A 66 4.41 0.05 -18.56
CA CYS A 66 3.18 0.67 -18.09
C CYS A 66 2.40 1.27 -19.27
N THR A 67 1.45 0.52 -19.84
CA THR A 67 0.51 1.08 -20.83
C THR A 67 -0.68 1.72 -20.11
N ASN A 68 -0.95 2.99 -20.39
CA ASN A 68 -2.12 3.69 -19.90
C ASN A 68 -3.34 3.28 -20.74
N ILE A 69 -4.19 2.40 -20.23
CA ILE A 69 -5.44 2.00 -20.89
C ILE A 69 -6.55 2.10 -19.85
N GLU A 70 -7.63 2.81 -20.19
CA GLU A 70 -8.66 3.29 -19.25
C GLU A 70 -9.54 2.20 -18.63
N HIS A 71 -9.59 1.00 -19.22
CA HIS A 71 -10.50 -0.06 -18.78
C HIS A 71 -9.79 -1.39 -18.57
N GLY A 72 -10.00 -2.05 -17.42
CA GLY A 72 -9.50 -3.41 -17.20
C GLY A 72 -9.33 -3.78 -15.73
N HIS A 73 -8.82 -4.99 -15.50
CA HIS A 73 -8.40 -5.44 -14.17
C HIS A 73 -7.00 -4.91 -13.89
N TYR A 74 -6.82 -4.27 -12.74
CA TYR A 74 -5.53 -3.78 -12.28
C TYR A 74 -5.02 -4.67 -11.15
N LEU A 75 -3.71 -4.86 -11.14
CA LEU A 75 -2.94 -5.45 -10.07
C LEU A 75 -1.99 -4.41 -9.51
N GLN A 76 -1.88 -4.34 -8.21
CA GLN A 76 -0.85 -3.52 -7.59
C GLN A 76 0.45 -4.34 -7.44
N PHE A 77 1.60 -3.72 -7.72
CA PHE A 77 2.92 -4.26 -7.41
C PHE A 77 3.70 -3.23 -6.59
N LEU A 78 4.76 -3.66 -5.90
CA LEU A 78 5.60 -2.78 -5.09
C LEU A 78 6.88 -2.46 -5.86
N ARG A 79 7.16 -1.18 -6.06
CA ARG A 79 8.43 -0.68 -6.62
C ARG A 79 9.27 -0.09 -5.50
N ILE A 80 10.52 -0.49 -5.43
CA ILE A 80 11.51 0.10 -4.53
C ILE A 80 12.56 0.83 -5.35
N VAL A 81 12.91 2.02 -4.90
CA VAL A 81 14.03 2.81 -5.41
C VAL A 81 15.10 2.85 -4.32
N TYR A 82 16.33 2.55 -4.71
CA TYR A 82 17.45 2.44 -3.78
C TYR A 82 18.74 3.00 -4.39
N CYS A 83 19.75 3.24 -3.55
CA CYS A 83 21.09 3.62 -3.98
C CYS A 83 22.09 2.54 -3.56
N LYS A 84 23.00 2.23 -4.48
CA LYS A 84 24.22 1.47 -4.22
C LYS A 84 25.45 2.37 -4.37
N LEU A 85 26.31 2.40 -3.36
CA LEU A 85 27.63 3.00 -3.43
C LEU A 85 28.47 2.14 -4.37
N LEU A 86 29.08 2.78 -5.36
CA LEU A 86 30.08 2.12 -6.17
C LEU A 86 31.33 1.96 -5.30
N PRO A 87 32.03 0.82 -5.35
CA PRO A 87 33.33 0.67 -4.72
C PRO A 87 34.21 1.85 -5.16
N ARG A 88 34.84 2.55 -4.21
CA ARG A 88 35.79 3.59 -4.59
C ARG A 88 36.96 2.89 -5.26
N THR A 89 37.41 3.41 -6.40
CA THR A 89 38.54 2.84 -7.14
C THR A 89 39.84 2.84 -6.31
N SER A 90 39.92 3.64 -5.25
CA SER A 90 40.99 3.62 -4.24
C SER A 90 41.04 2.35 -3.40
N ASP A 91 39.93 1.61 -3.33
CA ASP A 91 39.80 0.42 -2.49
C ASP A 91 40.11 -0.87 -3.27
N ILE A 92 40.48 -0.75 -4.55
CA ILE A 92 41.05 -1.86 -5.31
C ILE A 92 42.47 -2.05 -4.75
N PRO A 93 42.74 -3.12 -3.99
CA PRO A 93 44.06 -3.32 -3.42
C PRO A 93 45.05 -3.39 -4.58
N SER A 94 45.98 -2.44 -4.63
CA SER A 94 47.16 -2.52 -5.47
C SER A 94 47.80 -3.87 -5.19
N SER A 95 47.89 -4.71 -6.24
CA SER A 95 48.27 -6.13 -6.32
C SER A 95 49.45 -6.65 -5.46
N SER A 96 50.09 -5.84 -4.62
CA SER A 96 51.24 -6.22 -3.81
C SER A 96 50.87 -6.49 -2.34
N MET A 97 51.04 -7.75 -1.93
CA MET A 97 51.10 -8.30 -0.56
C MET A 97 49.79 -8.80 0.06
N VAL A 98 49.48 -10.05 -0.30
CA VAL A 98 48.65 -10.97 0.47
C VAL A 98 49.32 -11.24 1.83
N LYS A 99 48.87 -10.55 2.88
CA LYS A 99 49.01 -11.04 4.26
C LYS A 99 47.64 -11.51 4.72
N GLN A 100 47.50 -12.83 4.80
CA GLN A 100 46.34 -13.52 5.36
C GLN A 100 46.22 -13.17 6.84
N SER A 101 45.36 -12.21 7.19
CA SER A 101 44.88 -12.04 8.57
C SER A 101 43.37 -12.29 8.57
N SER A 102 42.99 -13.47 9.03
CA SER A 102 41.65 -14.06 9.05
C SER A 102 40.73 -13.49 10.14
N ASN A 103 40.79 -12.19 10.41
CA ASN A 103 39.82 -11.57 11.31
C ASN A 103 38.59 -11.14 10.50
N GLU A 104 37.75 -12.11 10.16
CA GLU A 104 36.39 -11.88 9.69
C GLU A 104 35.59 -11.22 10.82
N SER A 105 35.72 -9.90 10.94
CA SER A 105 34.70 -9.11 11.60
C SER A 105 33.43 -9.31 10.81
N THR A 106 32.52 -10.12 11.33
CA THR A 106 31.17 -10.29 10.81
C THR A 106 30.51 -8.91 10.84
N ASN A 107 30.62 -8.17 9.74
CA ASN A 107 29.89 -6.94 9.53
C ASN A 107 28.42 -7.32 9.56
N GLN A 108 27.80 -7.13 10.72
CA GLN A 108 26.39 -7.35 10.93
C GLN A 108 25.68 -6.34 10.04
N GLN A 109 25.27 -6.78 8.84
CA GLN A 109 24.51 -5.96 7.93
C GLN A 109 23.19 -5.63 8.61
N ASP A 110 22.90 -4.35 8.66
CA ASP A 110 21.66 -3.83 9.20
C ASP A 110 20.46 -4.41 8.45
N ILE A 111 19.59 -5.08 9.18
CA ILE A 111 18.42 -5.75 8.61
C ILE A 111 17.33 -4.69 8.40
N ILE A 112 17.17 -4.23 7.17
CA ILE A 112 16.02 -3.42 6.75
C ILE A 112 14.78 -4.32 6.72
N GLN A 113 13.92 -4.17 7.73
CA GLN A 113 12.60 -4.78 7.75
C GLN A 113 11.56 -3.77 7.28
N LEU A 114 11.11 -3.90 6.03
CA LEU A 114 10.10 -3.05 5.42
C LEU A 114 8.69 -3.51 5.82
N TYR A 115 7.94 -2.60 6.42
CA TYR A 115 6.53 -2.76 6.76
C TYR A 115 5.69 -1.66 6.11
N SER A 116 4.36 -1.85 6.11
CA SER A 116 3.42 -0.84 5.64
C SER A 116 2.21 -0.69 6.58
N LYS A 117 1.76 0.54 6.82
CA LYS A 117 0.51 0.86 7.53
C LYS A 117 -0.32 1.81 6.67
N VAL A 118 -1.63 1.58 6.61
CA VAL A 118 -2.56 2.41 5.82
C VAL A 118 -3.47 3.18 6.77
N PHE A 119 -3.74 4.44 6.44
CA PHE A 119 -4.66 5.33 7.13
C PHE A 119 -5.69 5.84 6.12
N VAL A 120 -6.94 5.41 6.25
CA VAL A 120 -8.00 5.76 5.31
C VAL A 120 -8.78 6.98 5.80
N ALA A 121 -9.07 7.94 4.90
CA ALA A 121 -10.05 8.99 5.15
C ALA A 121 -11.46 8.42 4.91
N THR A 122 -12.22 8.21 5.98
CA THR A 122 -13.55 7.57 5.90
C THR A 122 -14.70 8.55 5.74
N LYS A 123 -14.51 9.82 6.12
CA LYS A 123 -15.53 10.87 6.01
C LYS A 123 -15.16 11.87 4.93
N ILE A 124 -16.15 12.39 4.21
CA ILE A 124 -15.96 13.44 3.19
C ILE A 124 -15.32 14.68 3.82
N ASP A 125 -15.77 15.06 5.02
CA ASP A 125 -15.27 16.22 5.75
C ASP A 125 -14.19 15.85 6.77
N HIS A 126 -13.52 14.71 6.61
CA HIS A 126 -12.45 14.33 7.53
C HIS A 126 -11.30 15.33 7.37
N PRO A 127 -11.03 16.21 8.35
CA PRO A 127 -9.97 17.18 8.20
C PRO A 127 -8.63 16.44 8.13
N LEU A 128 -7.70 16.96 7.33
CA LEU A 128 -6.34 16.42 7.21
C LEU A 128 -5.69 16.30 8.60
N ASP A 129 -5.97 17.25 9.49
CA ASP A 129 -5.52 17.28 10.88
C ASP A 129 -5.89 16.02 11.65
N SER A 130 -7.08 15.45 11.39
CA SER A 130 -7.49 14.22 12.08
C SER A 130 -6.71 13.00 11.57
N MET A 131 -6.36 12.95 10.28
CA MET A 131 -5.47 11.91 9.76
C MET A 131 -4.05 12.06 10.30
N GLN A 132 -3.55 13.30 10.35
CA GLN A 132 -2.25 13.61 10.95
C GLN A 132 -2.21 13.20 12.43
N GLN A 133 -3.27 13.51 13.19
CA GLN A 133 -3.35 13.12 14.60
C GLN A 133 -3.40 11.59 14.77
N ARG A 134 -4.09 10.86 13.88
CA ARG A 134 -4.10 9.39 13.89
C ARG A 134 -2.71 8.81 13.61
N ILE A 135 -1.99 9.36 12.64
CA ILE A 135 -0.61 8.95 12.33
C ILE A 135 0.29 9.25 13.53
N TYR A 136 0.18 10.45 14.11
CA TYR A 136 0.94 10.84 15.30
C TYR A 136 0.66 9.90 16.47
N ASN A 137 -0.61 9.62 16.75
CA ASN A 137 -1.04 8.71 17.80
C ASN A 137 -0.51 7.31 17.56
N TRP A 138 -0.57 6.78 16.34
CA TRP A 138 0.01 5.47 16.02
C TRP A 138 1.52 5.43 16.26
N LEU A 139 2.23 6.50 15.89
CA LEU A 139 3.68 6.60 16.11
C LEU A 139 4.09 6.72 17.58
N HIS A 140 3.22 7.24 18.46
CA HIS A 140 3.56 7.56 19.86
C HIS A 140 2.83 6.73 20.92
N LEU A 141 1.58 6.32 20.67
CA LEU A 141 0.68 5.70 21.67
C LEU A 141 0.63 4.18 21.60
N ASP A 142 0.83 3.56 20.43
CA ASP A 142 0.94 2.09 20.32
C ASP A 142 2.30 1.58 20.90
N ASN A 143 3.13 2.49 21.42
CA ASN A 143 4.45 2.22 21.98
C ASN A 143 4.45 1.61 23.39
N ASN A 144 3.32 1.16 23.91
CA ASN A 144 3.35 0.18 25.01
C ASN A 144 4.14 -1.10 24.61
N ASN A 145 4.37 -1.32 23.31
CA ASN A 145 5.23 -2.37 22.76
C ASN A 145 6.62 -1.90 22.30
N GLN A 146 7.13 -0.75 22.79
CA GLN A 146 8.55 -0.38 22.74
C GLN A 146 9.18 -0.29 21.33
N LYS A 147 8.42 -0.37 20.24
CA LYS A 147 8.99 -0.45 18.89
C LYS A 147 9.38 0.93 18.37
N ASN A 148 10.68 1.14 18.22
CA ASN A 148 11.20 2.30 17.50
C ASN A 148 10.88 2.17 16.01
N VAL A 149 10.03 3.07 15.48
CA VAL A 149 9.60 3.09 14.08
C VAL A 149 10.29 4.26 13.33
N CYS A 150 11.09 4.01 12.29
CA CYS A 150 11.56 5.06 11.33
C CYS A 150 10.67 4.97 10.08
N ILE A 151 9.97 6.07 9.78
CA ILE A 151 9.23 6.22 8.53
C ILE A 151 10.24 6.43 7.42
N ILE A 152 10.20 5.56 6.42
CA ILE A 152 11.13 5.58 5.27
C ILE A 152 10.45 5.98 3.96
N GLY A 153 9.11 6.02 3.95
CA GLY A 153 8.36 6.47 2.79
C GLY A 153 6.89 6.68 3.11
N ALA A 154 6.22 7.45 2.26
CA ALA A 154 4.78 7.64 2.32
C ALA A 154 4.23 7.79 0.91
N GLU A 155 3.03 7.29 0.67
CA GLU A 155 2.31 7.49 -0.58
C GLU A 155 0.82 7.68 -0.34
N THR A 156 0.18 8.38 -1.27
CA THR A 156 -1.28 8.48 -1.34
C THR A 156 -1.81 7.38 -2.25
N ILE A 157 -2.72 6.56 -1.73
CA ILE A 157 -3.37 5.48 -2.48
C ILE A 157 -4.88 5.69 -2.56
N ASN A 158 -5.49 5.01 -3.52
CA ASN A 158 -6.95 4.92 -3.63
C ASN A 158 -7.41 3.59 -3.04
N VAL A 159 -8.38 3.64 -2.15
CA VAL A 159 -9.01 2.46 -1.55
C VAL A 159 -10.45 2.39 -2.04
N TYR A 160 -10.86 1.22 -2.53
CA TYR A 160 -12.20 1.02 -3.09
C TYR A 160 -13.05 0.19 -2.13
N GLY A 161 -14.22 0.71 -1.74
CA GLY A 161 -15.08 0.04 -0.77
C GLY A 161 -16.56 0.42 -0.89
N LYS A 162 -17.42 -0.47 -0.39
CA LYS A 162 -18.88 -0.24 -0.30
C LYS A 162 -19.30 0.35 1.05
N HIS A 163 -18.45 0.20 2.06
CA HIS A 163 -18.68 0.65 3.43
C HIS A 163 -17.60 1.65 3.79
N ASP A 164 -17.95 2.62 4.62
CA ASP A 164 -17.08 3.63 5.21
C ASP A 164 -16.40 3.16 6.51
N ASP A 165 -16.57 1.88 6.88
CA ASP A 165 -15.87 1.29 8.02
C ASP A 165 -14.35 1.25 7.76
N GLU A 166 -13.62 2.00 8.57
CA GLU A 166 -12.17 2.16 8.49
C GLU A 166 -11.41 0.84 8.56
N LYS A 167 -11.75 -0.03 9.51
CA LYS A 167 -11.04 -1.29 9.74
C LYS A 167 -11.26 -2.24 8.56
N VAL A 168 -12.46 -2.24 8.00
CA VAL A 168 -12.78 -3.01 6.79
C VAL A 168 -12.01 -2.47 5.59
N LEU A 169 -11.91 -1.15 5.44
CA LEU A 169 -11.15 -0.52 4.33
C LEU A 169 -9.64 -0.76 4.46
N GLU A 170 -9.07 -0.63 5.66
CA GLU A 170 -7.65 -0.93 5.93
C GLU A 170 -7.34 -2.40 5.61
N LYS A 171 -8.17 -3.33 6.11
CA LYS A 171 -8.04 -4.77 5.85
C LYS A 171 -8.13 -5.09 4.35
N LYS A 172 -9.08 -4.47 3.63
CA LYS A 172 -9.17 -4.66 2.16
C LYS A 172 -7.93 -4.20 1.43
N THR A 173 -7.27 -3.15 1.92
CA THR A 173 -6.08 -2.59 1.31
C THR A 173 -4.86 -3.50 1.50
N SER A 174 -4.82 -4.30 2.57
CA SER A 174 -3.77 -5.30 2.78
C SER A 174 -4.04 -6.63 2.09
N GLU A 175 -5.30 -7.00 1.89
CA GLU A 175 -5.70 -8.30 1.31
C GLU A 175 -5.87 -8.28 -0.20
N SER A 176 -6.15 -7.12 -0.80
CA SER A 176 -6.52 -7.04 -2.21
C SER A 176 -5.48 -6.29 -3.03
N PHE A 177 -4.72 -7.03 -3.86
CA PHE A 177 -4.01 -6.45 -5.00
C PHE A 177 -4.94 -6.06 -6.15
N TYR A 178 -6.22 -6.43 -6.06
CA TYR A 178 -7.22 -6.07 -7.06
C TYR A 178 -7.79 -4.67 -6.78
N GLY A 179 -7.41 -3.72 -7.62
CA GLY A 179 -8.14 -2.47 -7.79
C GLY A 179 -9.24 -2.67 -8.83
N ASN A 180 -10.48 -2.95 -8.40
CA ASN A 180 -11.61 -2.90 -9.32
C ASN A 180 -12.01 -1.44 -9.53
N ARG A 181 -11.21 -0.68 -10.28
CA ARG A 181 -11.35 0.78 -10.42
C ARG A 181 -12.70 1.22 -11.00
N LEU A 182 -13.38 0.36 -11.75
CA LEU A 182 -14.58 0.72 -12.52
C LEU A 182 -15.71 -0.33 -12.51
N GLY A 183 -15.51 -1.48 -11.85
CA GLY A 183 -16.29 -2.69 -12.17
C GLY A 183 -17.39 -3.10 -11.19
N SER A 184 -17.62 -2.37 -10.09
CA SER A 184 -18.76 -2.64 -9.22
C SER A 184 -19.57 -1.38 -9.01
N LEU A 185 -20.78 -1.37 -9.60
CA LEU A 185 -21.84 -0.43 -9.25
C LEU A 185 -21.90 -0.30 -7.72
N ASN A 186 -21.94 0.94 -7.22
CA ASN A 186 -21.99 1.31 -5.80
C ASN A 186 -20.68 1.11 -5.01
N THR A 187 -19.52 1.39 -5.62
CA THR A 187 -18.24 1.42 -4.89
C THR A 187 -17.75 2.85 -4.74
N TYR A 188 -17.45 3.26 -3.52
CA TYR A 188 -16.83 4.55 -3.21
C TYR A 188 -15.31 4.44 -3.36
N THR A 189 -14.69 5.56 -3.73
CA THR A 189 -13.23 5.70 -3.75
C THR A 189 -12.82 6.56 -2.56
N PHE A 190 -12.05 5.99 -1.64
CA PHE A 190 -11.49 6.67 -0.49
C PHE A 190 -10.02 7.00 -0.77
N LYS A 191 -9.56 8.15 -0.27
CA LYS A 191 -8.14 8.46 -0.23
C LYS A 191 -7.54 7.90 1.05
N ALA A 192 -6.36 7.31 0.93
CA ALA A 192 -5.61 6.82 2.09
C ALA A 192 -4.14 7.19 1.98
N ILE A 193 -3.49 7.32 3.12
CA ILE A 193 -2.04 7.44 3.22
C ILE A 193 -1.49 6.06 3.60
N ARG A 194 -0.58 5.53 2.79
CA ARG A 194 0.23 4.37 3.17
C ARG A 194 1.60 4.86 3.62
N LEU A 195 1.99 4.51 4.82
CA LEU A 195 3.32 4.73 5.36
C LEU A 195 4.14 3.45 5.22
N TYR A 196 5.35 3.60 4.72
CA TYR A 196 6.39 2.56 4.72
C TYR A 196 7.35 2.85 5.87
N TYR A 197 7.66 1.83 6.66
CA TYR A 197 8.47 2.02 7.85
C TYR A 197 9.37 0.82 8.14
N CYS A 198 10.44 1.07 8.89
CA CYS A 198 11.28 0.03 9.49
C CYS A 198 11.12 0.01 11.02
N GLN A 199 11.27 -1.18 11.60
CA GLN A 199 11.41 -1.35 13.05
C GLN A 199 12.89 -1.37 13.38
N LEU A 200 13.33 -0.41 14.19
CA LEU A 200 14.70 -0.34 14.68
C LEU A 200 14.82 -1.24 15.91
N PRO A 201 15.91 -2.02 16.03
CA PRO A 201 16.17 -2.79 17.24
C PRO A 201 16.34 -1.84 18.43
N ILE A 202 15.74 -2.21 19.56
CA ILE A 202 15.94 -1.54 20.84
C ILE A 202 17.20 -2.15 21.43
N ASN A 203 18.37 -1.70 20.97
CA ASN A 203 19.58 -2.00 21.71
C ASN A 203 19.57 -1.08 22.93
N GLY A 204 19.72 -1.64 24.13
CA GLY A 204 19.48 -0.96 25.42
C GLY A 204 20.39 0.25 25.73
N ASP A 205 21.19 0.70 24.77
CA ASP A 205 22.01 1.89 24.86
C ASP A 205 21.37 3.00 24.00
N ASP A 206 20.53 3.81 24.64
CA ASP A 206 19.79 4.92 24.02
C ASP A 206 20.69 5.93 23.27
N ASP A 207 21.97 6.00 23.64
CA ASP A 207 22.93 6.96 23.08
C ASP A 207 23.18 6.75 21.57
N ASN A 208 23.03 5.52 21.05
CA ASN A 208 23.24 5.21 19.63
C ASN A 208 21.98 5.34 18.76
N PHE A 209 20.82 5.68 19.34
CA PHE A 209 19.57 5.71 18.60
C PHE A 209 19.58 6.71 17.44
N ASN A 210 20.12 7.91 17.67
CA ASN A 210 20.20 8.95 16.65
C ASN A 210 21.14 8.59 15.49
N GLU A 211 22.23 7.87 15.78
CA GLU A 211 23.17 7.43 14.75
C GLU A 211 22.55 6.32 13.89
N ASN A 212 21.84 5.39 14.51
CA ASN A 212 21.09 4.36 13.80
C ASN A 212 20.02 4.99 12.90
N ILE A 213 19.22 5.95 13.39
CA ILE A 213 18.23 6.65 12.55
C ILE A 213 18.91 7.33 11.36
N ALA A 214 20.01 8.04 11.58
CA ALA A 214 20.69 8.78 10.51
C ALA A 214 21.16 7.88 9.36
N LYS A 215 21.38 6.59 9.63
CA LYS A 215 21.74 5.58 8.63
C LYS A 215 20.58 5.21 7.71
N TYR A 216 19.37 5.06 8.25
CA TYR A 216 18.17 4.66 7.48
C TYR A 216 17.44 5.85 6.87
N CYS A 217 17.29 6.88 7.69
CA CYS A 217 16.62 8.11 7.38
C CYS A 217 17.77 9.07 7.00
N HIS A 218 18.16 9.19 5.72
CA HIS A 218 19.12 10.23 5.26
C HIS A 218 18.44 11.60 5.40
N TYR A 219 18.27 12.03 6.64
CA TYR A 219 17.84 13.35 6.99
C TYR A 219 18.98 14.26 6.56
N SER A 220 18.85 14.83 5.37
CA SER A 220 19.82 15.78 4.88
C SER A 220 19.97 16.87 5.93
N LYS A 221 21.11 16.91 6.63
CA LYS A 221 21.45 17.99 7.56
C LYS A 221 21.38 19.37 6.89
N THR A 222 21.26 19.42 5.56
CA THR A 222 21.08 20.64 4.77
C THR A 222 19.67 21.22 4.78
N PHE A 223 18.64 20.50 5.26
CA PHE A 223 17.37 21.15 5.64
C PHE A 223 17.52 21.77 7.03
N SER A 224 18.40 22.78 7.11
CA SER A 224 18.55 23.66 8.26
C SER A 224 17.17 24.07 8.73
N LYS A 225 16.85 23.76 9.99
CA LYS A 225 15.64 24.17 10.70
C LYS A 225 15.35 25.66 10.41
N LYS A 226 14.55 25.97 9.38
CA LYS A 226 13.80 27.21 9.38
C LYS A 226 12.88 27.06 10.57
N LYS A 227 13.24 27.66 11.70
CA LYS A 227 12.35 27.84 12.84
C LYS A 227 11.05 28.35 12.25
N PHE A 228 10.01 27.52 12.23
CA PHE A 228 8.65 28.02 12.14
C PHE A 228 8.45 28.82 13.41
N ILE A 229 8.86 30.10 13.37
CA ILE A 229 8.49 31.08 14.37
C ILE A 229 6.99 31.21 14.18
N ASN A 230 6.26 30.48 15.01
CA ASN A 230 4.83 30.65 15.14
C ASN A 230 4.63 32.05 15.74
N LYS A 231 4.55 33.08 14.88
CA LYS A 231 4.11 34.41 15.26
C LYS A 231 2.62 34.31 15.60
N ASN A 232 2.33 33.83 16.80
CA ASN A 232 1.07 34.11 17.48
C ASN A 232 1.05 35.60 17.80
N ASN A 233 0.73 36.40 16.78
CA ASN A 233 0.32 37.78 16.97
C ASN A 233 -1.12 37.74 17.49
N ASN A 234 -1.25 37.69 18.83
CA ASN A 234 -2.43 38.18 19.51
C ASN A 234 -2.53 39.70 19.26
N SER A 235 -3.17 40.08 18.16
CA SER A 235 -3.70 41.43 18.01
C SER A 235 -5.22 41.34 17.86
N SER A 236 -5.90 41.30 19.00
CA SER A 236 -7.30 41.63 19.11
C SER A 236 -7.51 43.06 18.62
N LYS A 237 -7.89 43.24 17.36
CA LYS A 237 -8.51 44.46 16.88
C LYS A 237 -9.91 44.12 16.39
N THR A 238 -10.87 44.43 17.26
CA THR A 238 -12.29 44.62 16.98
C THR A 238 -12.42 45.53 15.76
N LEU A 239 -12.87 44.97 14.65
CA LEU A 239 -13.34 45.72 13.49
C LEU A 239 -14.76 45.25 13.22
N GLN A 240 -15.71 45.92 13.88
CA GLN A 240 -17.08 45.97 13.41
C GLN A 240 -17.05 46.52 11.98
N ARG A 241 -17.40 45.68 11.01
CA ARG A 241 -17.73 46.14 9.67
C ARG A 241 -19.10 45.60 9.32
N ASN A 242 -20.10 46.44 9.62
CA ASN A 242 -21.37 46.43 8.92
C ASN A 242 -21.07 46.48 7.42
N ASN A 243 -21.58 45.51 6.66
CA ASN A 243 -21.98 45.74 5.28
C ASN A 243 -23.01 44.68 4.86
N SER A 244 -24.25 45.14 4.87
CA SER A 244 -25.31 44.66 4.01
C SER A 244 -24.86 44.82 2.55
N SER A 245 -24.89 43.75 1.77
CA SER A 245 -25.47 43.74 0.42
C SER A 245 -25.34 42.36 -0.23
N ARG A 246 -26.47 41.67 -0.28
CA ARG A 246 -27.11 41.25 -1.54
C ARG A 246 -26.17 40.64 -2.60
N LEU A 247 -25.94 39.33 -2.49
CA LEU A 247 -25.65 38.48 -3.63
C LEU A 247 -26.67 37.35 -3.66
N LYS A 248 -27.71 37.56 -4.49
CA LYS A 248 -28.58 36.50 -4.99
C LYS A 248 -27.72 35.65 -5.94
N SER A 249 -27.44 34.41 -5.58
CA SER A 249 -27.16 33.35 -6.55
C SER A 249 -28.11 32.19 -6.28
N SER A 250 -29.29 32.32 -6.90
CA SER A 250 -30.16 31.20 -7.20
C SER A 250 -29.44 30.28 -8.19
N HIS A 251 -29.18 29.03 -7.82
CA HIS A 251 -29.18 27.84 -8.68
C HIS A 251 -29.22 26.60 -7.77
N SER A 252 -30.41 26.34 -7.21
CA SER A 252 -30.75 25.07 -6.60
C SER A 252 -31.13 24.09 -7.70
N ASN A 253 -30.19 23.23 -8.10
CA ASN A 253 -30.54 22.01 -8.84
C ASN A 253 -31.12 21.00 -7.84
N SER A 254 -32.42 21.14 -7.58
CA SER A 254 -33.21 20.11 -6.92
C SER A 254 -33.35 18.92 -7.87
N PHE A 255 -32.57 17.87 -7.66
CA PHE A 255 -32.88 16.54 -8.20
C PHE A 255 -34.10 16.01 -7.42
N LYS A 256 -35.28 16.13 -8.02
CA LYS A 256 -36.48 15.41 -7.58
C LYS A 256 -36.29 13.93 -7.88
N MET A 257 -35.90 13.15 -6.88
CA MET A 257 -36.14 11.71 -6.86
C MET A 257 -37.65 11.51 -6.68
N ASN A 258 -38.33 11.10 -7.76
CA ASN A 258 -39.70 10.58 -7.69
C ASN A 258 -39.66 9.20 -7.02
N GLU A 259 -39.90 9.14 -5.71
CA GLU A 259 -40.36 7.91 -5.07
C GLU A 259 -41.82 7.65 -5.49
N LYS A 260 -42.00 6.86 -6.54
CA LYS A 260 -43.27 6.15 -6.75
C LYS A 260 -43.27 4.92 -5.85
N TYR A 261 -43.91 5.06 -4.68
CA TYR A 261 -44.38 3.94 -3.88
C TYR A 261 -45.39 3.13 -4.71
N GLY A 262 -44.91 2.01 -5.28
CA GLY A 262 -45.75 0.96 -5.84
C GLY A 262 -46.26 0.06 -4.73
N LYS A 263 -47.57 0.08 -4.55
CA LYS A 263 -48.36 -0.74 -3.64
C LYS A 263 -48.15 -2.24 -3.87
N ASP A 264 -48.06 -2.95 -2.75
CA ASP A 264 -48.62 -4.28 -2.45
C ASP A 264 -48.83 -5.25 -3.61
N SER A 265 -47.94 -6.24 -3.70
CA SER A 265 -48.30 -7.55 -4.25
C SER A 265 -48.15 -8.61 -3.15
N THR A 266 -49.31 -9.04 -2.68
CA THR A 266 -49.53 -10.17 -1.78
C THR A 266 -49.14 -11.45 -2.53
N ILE A 267 -48.01 -12.06 -2.18
CA ILE A 267 -47.62 -13.38 -2.71
C ILE A 267 -48.24 -14.46 -1.82
N HIS A 268 -49.28 -15.10 -2.35
CA HIS A 268 -49.81 -16.37 -1.83
C HIS A 268 -48.76 -17.48 -2.02
N HIS A 269 -48.21 -18.00 -0.92
CA HIS A 269 -47.54 -19.30 -0.92
C HIS A 269 -48.59 -20.42 -0.98
N LYS A 270 -48.74 -21.04 -2.16
CA LYS A 270 -49.36 -22.36 -2.31
C LYS A 270 -48.32 -23.38 -2.76
N GLY A 271 -48.09 -24.33 -1.86
CA GLY A 271 -47.98 -25.77 -2.08
C GLY A 271 -47.30 -26.30 -3.34
N GLY A 272 -46.19 -27.01 -3.10
CA GLY A 272 -45.98 -28.38 -3.60
C GLY A 272 -45.54 -28.52 -5.05
N PHE A 273 -44.34 -29.09 -5.26
CA PHE A 273 -44.19 -30.26 -6.12
C PHE A 273 -42.80 -30.88 -5.89
N ILE A 274 -42.79 -32.06 -5.27
CA ILE A 274 -41.67 -33.00 -5.30
C ILE A 274 -41.64 -33.60 -6.72
N LYS A 275 -40.54 -33.43 -7.46
CA LYS A 275 -40.25 -34.22 -8.66
C LYS A 275 -38.80 -34.69 -8.67
N HIS A 276 -38.66 -35.99 -8.42
CA HIS A 276 -37.69 -36.93 -8.98
C HIS A 276 -36.30 -36.41 -9.41
N LEU A 277 -35.31 -36.71 -8.56
CA LEU A 277 -33.94 -36.99 -9.01
C LEU A 277 -33.93 -38.35 -9.72
N LYS A 278 -33.80 -38.33 -11.05
CA LYS A 278 -33.42 -39.51 -11.83
C LYS A 278 -31.90 -39.55 -11.93
N THR A 279 -31.36 -40.61 -11.37
CA THR A 279 -30.03 -41.17 -11.59
C THR A 279 -29.81 -41.40 -13.09
N GLN A 280 -28.73 -40.83 -13.65
CA GLN A 280 -28.09 -41.39 -14.84
C GLN A 280 -26.60 -41.54 -14.56
N SER A 281 -26.22 -42.78 -14.29
CA SER A 281 -24.88 -43.28 -14.53
C SER A 281 -24.70 -43.44 -16.04
N GLN A 282 -23.68 -42.81 -16.63
CA GLN A 282 -23.05 -43.36 -17.83
C GLN A 282 -21.53 -43.15 -17.79
N ASN A 283 -20.87 -44.30 -17.86
CA ASN A 283 -19.46 -44.52 -18.15
C ASN A 283 -19.00 -43.80 -19.44
N SER A 284 -17.81 -43.21 -19.40
CA SER A 284 -16.87 -43.21 -20.54
C SER A 284 -15.45 -43.00 -19.98
N LYS A 285 -14.66 -44.07 -19.90
CA LYS A 285 -13.60 -44.45 -20.86
C LYS A 285 -12.48 -43.42 -21.02
N ILE A 286 -11.44 -43.63 -20.20
CA ILE A 286 -10.00 -43.74 -20.53
C ILE A 286 -9.58 -43.16 -21.89
N HIS A 287 -8.74 -42.13 -21.85
CA HIS A 287 -7.60 -41.98 -22.75
C HIS A 287 -6.48 -41.19 -22.07
N SER A 288 -5.47 -41.89 -21.57
CA SER A 288 -4.16 -41.34 -21.26
C SER A 288 -3.38 -41.15 -22.57
N LYS A 289 -3.00 -39.92 -22.88
CA LYS A 289 -1.91 -39.64 -23.83
C LYS A 289 -0.72 -39.10 -23.05
N SER A 290 0.33 -39.90 -23.01
CA SER A 290 1.70 -39.53 -22.64
C SER A 290 2.28 -38.58 -23.68
N CYS A 291 2.76 -37.42 -23.26
CA CYS A 291 3.72 -36.65 -24.04
C CYS A 291 5.11 -36.91 -23.49
N ASN A 292 5.91 -37.66 -24.25
CA ASN A 292 7.37 -37.63 -24.16
C ASN A 292 7.87 -36.47 -25.03
N CYS A 293 8.68 -35.59 -24.46
CA CYS A 293 9.60 -34.75 -25.22
C CYS A 293 11.00 -35.01 -24.69
N MET A 294 11.86 -35.49 -25.59
CA MET A 294 13.32 -35.32 -25.54
C MET A 294 13.66 -33.84 -25.70
#